data_AF-A0A2V7W421-F1
#
_entry.id   AF-A0A2V7W421-F1
#
_cell.length_a   1.000
_cell.length_b   1.000
_cell.length_c   1.000
_cell.angle_alpha   90.00
_cell.angle_beta   90.00
_cell.angle_gamma   90.00
#
_symmetry.space_group_name_H-M   'P 1'
#
loop_
_entity.id
_entity.type
_entity.pdbx_description
1 polymer ?
#
loop_
_entity_poly.entity_id
_entity_poly.type
_entity_poly.pdbx_seq_one_letter_code
_entity_poly.pdbx_strand_id
1 'polypeptide(L)'
;MAVLLAASTAFAGDRTESLLARAWPAAPYASVGNIGTGVGIVFSPDLTVPGNCRFYQALGFACFESADWLQIVGDIHSWNMNHPSNRIRTLILETHGTNGNGLRVQKGKKPDDDRSYISVGALQEWVEPVGVRNIMISACNSGRLLRPEIYLKLNHDPGDPLFLPATLGIIDATDAFDPTRTRVTVITPASSHIENTLVGSLRELAPATRKALTAAAKDHGVTLPKQFAVSEILIMMILRDPDLQLQSGGDFTEVLSKEQTSVATSEKLFKSFVDHLNYIAARDGKVGSARAAAR
;
A
#
# COMPACT_ATOMS: atom_id res chain seq x y z
N MET A 1 -38.63 19.36 -5.15
CA MET A 1 -38.08 18.00 -5.03
C MET A 1 -36.55 18.10 -5.08
N ALA A 2 -35.90 18.50 -3.99
CA ALA A 2 -34.45 18.73 -3.97
C ALA A 2 -33.92 18.84 -2.52
N VAL A 3 -33.97 17.76 -1.74
CA VAL A 3 -33.17 17.61 -0.50
C VAL A 3 -33.01 16.12 -0.24
N LEU A 4 -31.96 15.47 -0.78
CA LEU A 4 -31.55 14.11 -0.37
C LEU A 4 -30.19 13.67 -0.98
N LEU A 5 -29.20 14.57 -1.05
CA LEU A 5 -27.85 14.23 -1.59
C LEU A 5 -26.66 14.67 -0.72
N ALA A 6 -26.89 15.16 0.49
CA ALA A 6 -25.80 15.66 1.36
C ALA A 6 -25.46 14.76 2.56
N ALA A 7 -26.17 13.64 2.77
CA ALA A 7 -25.94 12.77 3.93
C ALA A 7 -24.90 11.67 3.68
N SER A 8 -24.72 11.20 2.44
CA SER A 8 -23.84 10.08 2.12
C SER A 8 -22.35 10.41 2.18
N THR A 9 -21.96 11.67 1.97
CA THR A 9 -20.55 12.09 2.00
C THR A 9 -19.98 12.19 3.42
N ALA A 10 -20.79 12.64 4.39
CA ALA A 10 -20.38 12.73 5.80
C ALA A 10 -20.10 11.34 6.40
N PHE A 11 -20.96 10.35 6.14
CA PHE A 11 -20.77 8.98 6.64
C PHE A 11 -19.58 8.24 6.00
N ALA A 12 -19.25 8.55 4.73
CA ALA A 12 -18.11 7.95 4.04
C ALA A 12 -16.76 8.52 4.53
N GLY A 13 -16.72 9.82 4.85
CA GLY A 13 -15.55 10.47 5.47
C GLY A 13 -15.21 9.87 6.84
N ASP A 14 -16.21 9.74 7.72
CA ASP A 14 -16.04 9.17 9.06
C ASP A 14 -15.56 7.70 9.02
N ARG A 15 -16.01 6.92 8.02
CA ARG A 15 -15.60 5.52 7.85
C ARG A 15 -14.14 5.41 7.41
N THR A 16 -13.73 6.21 6.42
CA THR A 16 -12.36 6.25 5.90
C THR A 16 -11.37 6.63 6.99
N GLU A 17 -11.68 7.73 7.70
CA GLU A 17 -10.83 8.20 8.79
C GLU A 17 -10.69 7.16 9.90
N SER A 18 -11.79 6.51 10.29
CA SER A 18 -11.79 5.43 11.30
C SER A 18 -10.99 4.20 10.87
N LEU A 19 -11.08 3.81 9.60
CA LEU A 19 -10.27 2.70 9.05
C LEU A 19 -8.79 3.05 9.01
N LEU A 20 -8.42 4.23 8.50
CA LEU A 20 -7.04 4.68 8.49
C LEU A 20 -6.47 4.88 9.89
N ALA A 21 -7.23 5.45 10.83
CA ALA A 21 -6.79 5.63 12.21
C ALA A 21 -6.50 4.30 12.91
N ARG A 22 -7.29 3.25 12.61
CA ARG A 22 -7.05 1.90 13.15
C ARG A 22 -5.89 1.19 12.49
N ALA A 23 -5.82 1.25 11.16
CA ALA A 23 -4.85 0.48 10.41
C ALA A 23 -3.48 1.17 10.36
N TRP A 24 -3.44 2.48 10.29
CA TRP A 24 -2.21 3.26 10.27
C TRP A 24 -2.37 4.47 11.17
N PRO A 25 -2.29 4.28 12.50
CA PRO A 25 -2.45 5.39 13.44
C PRO A 25 -1.35 6.42 13.20
N ALA A 26 -1.73 7.64 12.81
CA ALA A 26 -0.77 8.73 12.67
C ALA A 26 -0.19 9.04 14.05
N ALA A 27 1.14 9.00 14.18
CA ALA A 27 1.78 9.65 15.30
C ALA A 27 1.69 11.17 15.07
N PRO A 28 1.05 11.96 15.96
CA PRO A 28 0.80 13.39 15.75
C PRO A 28 2.07 14.24 15.52
N TYR A 29 3.24 13.65 15.76
CA TYR A 29 4.56 14.25 15.60
C TYR A 29 5.55 13.31 14.90
N ALA A 30 5.06 12.42 14.03
CA ALA A 30 5.92 11.54 13.23
C ALA A 30 6.92 12.39 12.45
N SER A 31 8.22 12.17 12.66
CA SER A 31 9.21 12.75 11.77
C SER A 31 9.09 12.13 10.38
N VAL A 32 9.73 12.74 9.38
CA VAL A 32 9.72 12.20 8.00
C VAL A 32 10.09 10.72 7.95
N GLY A 33 11.09 10.29 8.74
CA GLY A 33 11.53 8.89 8.82
C GLY A 33 10.61 7.96 9.61
N ASN A 34 9.53 8.47 10.20
CA ASN A 34 8.58 7.69 11.02
C ASN A 34 7.15 7.74 10.43
N ILE A 35 6.99 8.16 9.19
CA ILE A 35 5.68 8.21 8.52
C ILE A 35 5.11 6.79 8.40
N GLY A 36 5.93 5.83 7.96
CA GLY A 36 5.54 4.45 7.70
C GLY A 36 5.66 3.47 8.86
N THR A 37 5.94 3.95 10.08
CA THR A 37 6.16 3.07 11.24
C THR A 37 4.98 2.13 11.46
N GLY A 38 5.26 0.83 11.60
CA GLY A 38 4.27 -0.23 11.76
C GLY A 38 3.54 -0.65 10.47
N VAL A 39 3.94 -0.10 9.31
CA VAL A 39 3.34 -0.39 8.00
C VAL A 39 4.36 -1.04 7.07
N GLY A 40 3.94 -2.10 6.41
CA GLY A 40 4.67 -2.76 5.34
C GLY A 40 4.04 -2.42 3.99
N ILE A 41 4.85 -2.22 2.96
CA ILE A 41 4.39 -2.05 1.58
C ILE A 41 4.96 -3.18 0.73
N VAL A 42 4.11 -3.82 -0.06
CA VAL A 42 4.49 -4.82 -1.06
C VAL A 42 4.32 -4.21 -2.44
N PHE A 43 5.40 -4.13 -3.21
CA PHE A 43 5.36 -3.68 -4.61
C PHE A 43 5.52 -4.86 -5.57
N SER A 44 4.70 -4.89 -6.62
CA SER A 44 5.05 -5.63 -7.83
C SER A 44 6.22 -4.91 -8.54
N PRO A 45 7.35 -5.59 -8.82
CA PRO A 45 8.53 -4.94 -9.42
C PRO A 45 8.25 -4.19 -10.73
N ASP A 46 7.31 -4.66 -11.55
CA ASP A 46 6.94 -4.05 -12.83
C ASP A 46 6.01 -2.83 -12.73
N LEU A 47 5.45 -2.55 -11.54
CA LEU A 47 4.62 -1.38 -11.23
C LEU A 47 5.41 -0.23 -10.59
N THR A 48 6.73 -0.36 -10.49
CA THR A 48 7.56 0.60 -9.77
C THR A 48 8.84 0.98 -10.52
N VAL A 49 9.65 1.85 -9.92
CA VAL A 49 10.96 2.23 -10.42
C VAL A 49 12.07 1.50 -9.67
N PRO A 50 13.23 1.22 -10.30
CA PRO A 50 14.33 0.54 -9.62
C PRO A 50 14.74 1.21 -8.31
N GLY A 51 14.72 0.45 -7.21
CA GLY A 51 15.11 0.92 -5.89
C GLY A 51 14.05 1.77 -5.17
N ASN A 52 12.78 1.74 -5.62
CA ASN A 52 11.68 2.46 -5.00
C ASN A 52 11.55 2.14 -3.51
N CYS A 53 11.74 0.88 -3.11
CA CYS A 53 11.67 0.50 -1.70
C CYS A 53 12.60 1.30 -0.79
N ARG A 54 13.74 1.79 -1.29
CA ARG A 54 14.69 2.59 -0.48
C ARG A 54 14.11 3.96 -0.10
N PHE A 55 13.22 4.51 -0.93
CA PHE A 55 12.48 5.73 -0.60
C PHE A 55 11.51 5.49 0.56
N TYR A 56 10.72 4.41 0.50
CA TYR A 56 9.76 4.06 1.56
C TYR A 56 10.46 3.62 2.85
N GLN A 57 11.57 2.89 2.76
CA GLN A 57 12.38 2.57 3.93
C GLN A 57 12.90 3.83 4.62
N ALA A 58 13.29 4.87 3.86
CA ALA A 58 13.68 6.16 4.42
C ALA A 58 12.52 6.94 5.06
N LEU A 59 11.28 6.60 4.73
CA LEU A 59 10.06 7.12 5.38
C LEU A 59 9.60 6.26 6.57
N GLY A 60 10.32 5.18 6.88
CA GLY A 60 10.04 4.30 8.02
C GLY A 60 9.15 3.10 7.74
N PHE A 61 8.80 2.84 6.47
CA PHE A 61 8.06 1.63 6.08
C PHE A 61 8.97 0.40 6.04
N ALA A 62 8.42 -0.77 6.34
CA ALA A 62 8.98 -2.01 5.81
C ALA A 62 8.59 -2.10 4.33
N CYS A 63 9.52 -2.44 3.44
CA CYS A 63 9.22 -2.49 2.01
C CYS A 63 9.73 -3.79 1.39
N PHE A 64 8.86 -4.44 0.62
CA PHE A 64 9.09 -5.73 -0.02
C PHE A 64 8.82 -5.61 -1.52
N GLU A 65 9.78 -6.01 -2.33
CA GLU A 65 9.72 -5.93 -3.79
C GLU A 65 10.27 -7.25 -4.35
N SER A 66 9.37 -8.15 -4.74
CA SER A 66 9.72 -9.43 -5.37
C SER A 66 8.58 -9.89 -6.28
N ALA A 67 8.92 -10.76 -7.24
CA ALA A 67 7.95 -11.46 -8.07
C ALA A 67 7.48 -12.79 -7.46
N ASP A 68 7.99 -13.16 -6.29
CA ASP A 68 7.68 -14.39 -5.56
C ASP A 68 6.93 -14.09 -4.26
N TRP A 69 5.64 -14.47 -4.20
CA TRP A 69 4.85 -14.34 -2.99
C TRP A 69 5.38 -15.15 -1.82
N LEU A 70 6.02 -16.31 -2.04
CA LEU A 70 6.63 -17.09 -0.96
C LEU A 70 7.79 -16.32 -0.32
N GLN A 71 8.59 -15.66 -1.15
CA GLN A 71 9.65 -14.77 -0.67
C GLN A 71 9.04 -13.60 0.10
N ILE A 72 8.01 -12.93 -0.44
CA ILE A 72 7.37 -11.77 0.22
C ILE A 72 6.85 -12.13 1.61
N VAL A 73 6.09 -13.23 1.75
CA VAL A 73 5.55 -13.61 3.08
C VAL A 73 6.68 -14.04 4.04
N GLY A 74 7.73 -14.69 3.53
CA GLY A 74 8.93 -15.02 4.31
C GLY A 74 9.70 -13.79 4.79
N ASP A 75 9.81 -12.76 3.96
CA ASP A 75 10.47 -11.49 4.29
C ASP A 75 9.64 -10.69 5.32
N ILE A 76 8.30 -10.69 5.20
CA ILE A 76 7.40 -10.08 6.19
C ILE A 76 7.57 -10.76 7.56
N HIS A 77 7.60 -12.10 7.58
CA HIS A 77 7.84 -12.86 8.81
C HIS A 77 9.19 -12.48 9.43
N SER A 78 10.26 -12.53 8.63
CA SER A 78 11.61 -12.20 9.06
C SER A 78 11.73 -10.77 9.59
N TRP A 79 11.07 -9.81 8.94
CA TRP A 79 11.01 -8.43 9.40
C TRP A 79 10.39 -8.30 10.79
N ASN A 80 9.22 -8.90 11.01
CA ASN A 80 8.50 -8.82 12.29
C ASN A 80 9.23 -9.51 13.44
N MET A 81 10.01 -10.55 13.14
CA MET A 81 10.89 -11.21 14.11
C MET A 81 12.08 -10.32 14.51
N ASN A 82 12.68 -9.63 13.53
CA ASN A 82 13.85 -8.77 13.76
C ASN A 82 13.49 -7.37 14.30
N HIS A 83 12.24 -6.94 14.18
CA HIS A 83 11.78 -5.61 14.62
C HIS A 83 10.58 -5.71 15.58
N PRO A 84 10.73 -6.33 16.76
CA PRO A 84 9.60 -6.59 17.67
C PRO A 84 8.94 -5.31 18.21
N SER A 85 9.67 -4.20 18.30
CA SER A 85 9.14 -2.89 18.70
C SER A 85 8.45 -2.13 17.56
N ASN A 86 8.69 -2.52 16.31
CA ASN A 86 8.16 -1.89 15.10
C ASN A 86 7.63 -2.96 14.13
N ARG A 87 6.81 -3.87 14.64
CA ARG A 87 6.18 -4.91 13.82
C ARG A 87 5.20 -4.28 12.85
N ILE A 88 5.16 -4.85 11.66
CA ILE A 88 4.15 -4.60 10.65
C ILE A 88 2.80 -5.06 11.21
N ARG A 89 1.89 -4.11 11.40
CA ARG A 89 0.49 -4.36 11.74
C ARG A 89 -0.42 -4.19 10.54
N THR A 90 0.03 -3.46 9.54
CA THR A 90 -0.72 -3.17 8.32
C THR A 90 0.15 -3.38 7.10
N LEU A 91 -0.37 -4.11 6.14
CA LEU A 91 0.23 -4.27 4.82
C LEU A 91 -0.52 -3.42 3.81
N ILE A 92 0.20 -2.73 2.94
CA ILE A 92 -0.33 -2.07 1.74
C ILE A 92 0.20 -2.85 0.55
N LEU A 93 -0.70 -3.31 -0.32
CA LEU A 93 -0.37 -4.07 -1.51
C LEU A 93 -0.48 -3.17 -2.74
N GLU A 94 0.66 -2.83 -3.33
CA GLU A 94 0.79 -2.11 -4.60
C GLU A 94 1.10 -3.14 -5.70
N THR A 95 0.09 -3.96 -6.00
CA THR A 95 0.22 -5.17 -6.84
C THR A 95 -0.82 -5.17 -7.97
N HIS A 96 -0.67 -6.09 -8.92
CA HIS A 96 -1.71 -6.27 -9.94
C HIS A 96 -2.91 -7.00 -9.36
N GLY A 97 -4.11 -6.61 -9.79
CA GLY A 97 -5.35 -7.34 -9.50
C GLY A 97 -5.69 -8.45 -10.50
N THR A 98 -4.93 -8.59 -11.60
CA THR A 98 -5.15 -9.59 -12.67
C THR A 98 -6.61 -9.69 -13.15
N ASN A 99 -7.24 -8.55 -13.49
CA ASN A 99 -8.70 -8.50 -13.77
C ASN A 99 -9.55 -9.13 -12.66
N GLY A 100 -9.13 -8.99 -11.41
CA GLY A 100 -9.76 -9.61 -10.26
C GLY A 100 -9.68 -11.12 -10.23
N ASN A 101 -8.64 -11.77 -10.77
CA ASN A 101 -8.44 -13.22 -10.68
C ASN A 101 -7.43 -13.64 -9.62
N GLY A 102 -6.74 -12.69 -8.98
CA GLY A 102 -5.79 -12.96 -7.91
C GLY A 102 -4.78 -11.82 -7.76
N LEU A 103 -4.17 -11.73 -6.57
CA LEU A 103 -3.10 -10.78 -6.28
C LEU A 103 -1.82 -11.25 -6.96
N ARG A 104 -1.36 -10.51 -7.97
CA ARG A 104 -0.19 -10.88 -8.78
C ARG A 104 0.97 -9.92 -8.54
N VAL A 105 2.14 -10.51 -8.32
CA VAL A 105 3.42 -9.81 -8.40
C VAL A 105 4.23 -10.33 -9.58
N GLN A 106 4.94 -9.44 -10.27
CA GLN A 106 5.62 -9.74 -11.52
C GLN A 106 6.90 -8.91 -11.68
N LYS A 107 7.95 -9.55 -12.18
CA LYS A 107 9.29 -8.98 -12.32
C LYS A 107 9.40 -7.90 -13.39
N GLY A 108 8.66 -8.05 -14.49
CA GLY A 108 8.70 -7.15 -15.63
C GLY A 108 7.42 -7.22 -16.46
N LYS A 109 7.35 -6.52 -17.59
CA LYS A 109 6.11 -6.37 -18.37
C LYS A 109 5.93 -7.46 -19.44
N LYS A 110 6.91 -8.34 -19.63
CA LYS A 110 6.87 -9.34 -20.70
C LYS A 110 6.02 -10.55 -20.30
N PRO A 111 5.38 -11.23 -21.27
CA PRO A 111 4.61 -12.44 -21.01
C PRO A 111 5.42 -13.61 -20.45
N ASP A 112 6.75 -13.60 -20.47
CA ASP A 112 7.62 -14.65 -19.94
C ASP A 112 8.30 -14.27 -18.61
N ASP A 113 8.11 -13.03 -18.14
CA ASP A 113 8.73 -12.56 -16.90
C ASP A 113 8.20 -13.32 -15.67
N ASP A 114 9.10 -13.55 -14.71
CA ASP A 114 8.82 -14.19 -13.43
C ASP A 114 7.58 -13.56 -12.75
N ARG A 115 6.65 -14.39 -12.28
CA ARG A 115 5.42 -13.96 -11.58
C ARG A 115 4.82 -15.06 -10.74
N SER A 116 4.17 -14.65 -9.66
CA SER A 116 3.40 -15.51 -8.77
C SER A 116 2.08 -14.87 -8.38
N TYR A 117 1.20 -15.69 -7.83
CA TYR A 117 -0.13 -15.28 -7.40
C TYR A 117 -0.41 -15.75 -5.97
N ILE A 118 -1.22 -14.99 -5.24
CA ILE A 118 -1.76 -15.39 -3.94
C ILE A 118 -3.24 -15.07 -3.87
N SER A 119 -4.03 -15.96 -3.26
CA SER A 119 -5.42 -15.65 -2.91
C SER A 119 -5.48 -14.72 -1.68
N VAL A 120 -6.56 -13.96 -1.52
CA VAL A 120 -6.68 -13.05 -0.37
C VAL A 120 -6.74 -13.82 0.96
N GLY A 121 -7.44 -14.95 0.97
CA GLY A 121 -7.50 -15.86 2.11
C GLY A 121 -6.15 -16.46 2.46
N ALA A 122 -5.36 -16.88 1.46
CA ALA A 122 -4.00 -17.35 1.68
C ALA A 122 -3.15 -16.25 2.34
N LEU A 123 -3.21 -15.03 1.80
CA LEU A 123 -2.44 -13.92 2.37
C LEU A 123 -2.80 -13.69 3.84
N GLN A 124 -4.10 -13.68 4.19
CA GLN A 124 -4.54 -13.57 5.59
C GLN A 124 -3.99 -14.71 6.46
N GLU A 125 -4.08 -15.95 5.99
CA GLU A 125 -3.57 -17.14 6.69
C GLU A 125 -2.07 -17.02 7.00
N TRP A 126 -1.27 -16.56 6.03
CA TRP A 126 0.18 -16.41 6.18
C TRP A 126 0.57 -15.25 7.09
N VAL A 127 -0.15 -14.12 7.04
CA VAL A 127 0.27 -12.89 7.74
C VAL A 127 -0.33 -12.72 9.13
N GLU A 128 -1.46 -13.37 9.43
CA GLU A 128 -2.07 -13.28 10.77
C GLU A 128 -1.14 -13.76 11.90
N PRO A 129 -0.48 -14.93 11.79
CA PRO A 129 0.37 -15.46 12.85
C PRO A 129 1.57 -14.55 13.15
N VAL A 130 2.02 -13.77 12.16
CA VAL A 130 3.17 -12.87 12.30
C VAL A 130 2.77 -11.47 12.81
N GLY A 131 1.49 -11.26 13.11
CA GLY A 131 1.01 -10.07 13.82
C GLY A 131 0.37 -8.99 12.93
N VAL A 132 0.22 -9.23 11.63
CA VAL A 132 -0.54 -8.32 10.76
C VAL A 132 -2.03 -8.38 11.14
N ARG A 133 -2.70 -7.23 11.05
CA ARG A 133 -4.10 -7.03 11.41
C ARG A 133 -4.91 -6.37 10.31
N ASN A 134 -4.26 -5.67 9.38
CA ASN A 134 -4.93 -5.05 8.25
C ASN A 134 -4.15 -5.31 6.97
N ILE A 135 -4.88 -5.55 5.89
CA ILE A 135 -4.36 -5.61 4.52
C ILE A 135 -5.13 -4.57 3.72
N MET A 136 -4.43 -3.56 3.23
CA MET A 136 -4.96 -2.56 2.29
C MET A 136 -4.57 -2.96 0.88
N ILE A 137 -5.55 -3.19 0.02
CA ILE A 137 -5.29 -3.59 -1.37
C ILE A 137 -5.39 -2.37 -2.28
N SER A 138 -4.23 -1.83 -2.66
CA SER A 138 -4.05 -0.80 -3.69
C SER A 138 -3.74 -1.47 -5.02
N ALA A 139 -4.79 -2.06 -5.61
CA ALA A 139 -4.70 -2.73 -6.89
C ALA A 139 -5.85 -2.27 -7.79
N CYS A 140 -5.61 -2.21 -9.10
CA CYS A 140 -6.66 -1.94 -10.06
C CYS A 140 -7.83 -2.92 -9.86
N ASN A 141 -9.03 -2.38 -9.70
CA ASN A 141 -10.24 -3.15 -9.44
C ASN A 141 -10.17 -4.07 -8.21
N SER A 142 -9.57 -3.60 -7.11
CA SER A 142 -9.33 -4.38 -5.88
C SER A 142 -10.57 -5.07 -5.30
N GLY A 143 -11.77 -4.50 -5.44
CA GLY A 143 -13.01 -5.14 -4.99
C GLY A 143 -13.29 -6.48 -5.69
N ARG A 144 -12.83 -6.66 -6.94
CA ARG A 144 -12.98 -7.93 -7.66
C ARG A 144 -12.12 -9.05 -7.07
N LEU A 145 -11.06 -8.72 -6.32
CA LEU A 145 -10.20 -9.72 -5.65
C LEU A 145 -10.88 -10.38 -4.45
N LEU A 146 -12.02 -9.83 -3.99
CA LEU A 146 -12.76 -10.34 -2.85
C LEU A 146 -13.89 -11.30 -3.24
N ARG A 147 -14.01 -11.66 -4.52
CA ARG A 147 -15.05 -12.58 -5.00
C ARG A 147 -14.95 -13.95 -4.31
N PRO A 148 -16.06 -14.54 -3.85
CA PRO A 148 -16.04 -15.79 -3.07
C PRO A 148 -15.30 -16.94 -3.77
N GLU A 149 -15.46 -17.09 -5.08
CA GLU A 149 -14.91 -18.21 -5.85
C GLU A 149 -13.39 -18.18 -6.02
N ILE A 150 -12.74 -17.03 -5.76
CA ILE A 150 -11.27 -16.89 -5.79
C ILE A 150 -10.69 -16.48 -4.44
N TYR A 151 -11.53 -16.20 -3.43
CA TYR A 151 -11.06 -15.66 -2.16
C TYR A 151 -10.09 -16.61 -1.47
N LEU A 152 -10.41 -17.91 -1.45
CA LEU A 152 -9.61 -18.95 -0.81
C LEU A 152 -8.66 -19.63 -1.79
N LYS A 153 -9.16 -20.00 -2.98
CA LYS A 153 -8.40 -20.73 -3.99
C LYS A 153 -8.55 -20.06 -5.33
N LEU A 154 -7.44 -19.75 -5.98
CA LEU A 154 -7.45 -19.20 -7.34
C LEU A 154 -7.77 -20.30 -8.35
N ASN A 155 -8.22 -19.91 -9.55
CA ASN A 155 -8.29 -20.84 -10.67
C ASN A 155 -6.87 -21.03 -11.25
N HIS A 156 -6.35 -22.25 -11.24
CA HIS A 156 -5.00 -22.56 -11.74
C HIS A 156 -4.92 -22.59 -13.27
N ASP A 157 -6.07 -22.66 -13.96
CA ASP A 157 -6.17 -22.61 -15.41
C ASP A 157 -7.34 -21.70 -15.84
N PRO A 158 -7.20 -20.37 -15.69
CA PRO A 158 -8.30 -19.45 -15.96
C PRO A 158 -8.52 -19.12 -17.44
N GLY A 159 -7.65 -19.59 -18.34
CA GLY A 159 -7.66 -19.18 -19.75
C GLY A 159 -7.40 -17.68 -19.99
N ASP A 160 -7.22 -16.88 -18.92
CA ASP A 160 -6.98 -15.44 -18.98
C ASP A 160 -5.48 -15.17 -19.25
N PRO A 161 -5.12 -14.51 -20.35
CA PRO A 161 -3.72 -14.21 -20.68
C PRO A 161 -3.02 -13.35 -19.63
N LEU A 162 -3.73 -12.63 -18.77
CA LEU A 162 -3.14 -11.89 -17.66
C LEU A 162 -2.71 -12.80 -16.49
N PHE A 163 -3.28 -14.00 -16.39
CA PHE A 163 -2.97 -14.97 -15.34
C PHE A 163 -1.93 -16.02 -15.79
N LEU A 164 -1.65 -16.12 -17.10
CA LEU A 164 -0.97 -17.28 -17.69
C LEU A 164 0.52 -17.11 -18.04
N PRO A 165 1.29 -18.21 -17.93
CA PRO A 165 1.30 -19.11 -16.78
C PRO A 165 1.99 -18.44 -15.59
N ALA A 166 1.62 -18.81 -14.36
CA ALA A 166 2.46 -18.52 -13.20
C ALA A 166 3.80 -19.25 -13.35
N THR A 167 4.91 -18.51 -13.29
CA THR A 167 6.26 -19.08 -13.43
C THR A 167 6.88 -19.37 -12.06
N LEU A 168 6.40 -18.71 -11.01
CA LEU A 168 6.82 -18.90 -9.62
C LEU A 168 5.71 -19.47 -8.73
N GLY A 169 4.60 -19.92 -9.33
CA GLY A 169 3.52 -20.64 -8.64
C GLY A 169 2.36 -19.78 -8.13
N ILE A 170 1.42 -20.46 -7.50
CA ILE A 170 0.19 -19.92 -6.94
C ILE A 170 0.11 -20.37 -5.48
N ILE A 171 -0.23 -19.45 -4.57
CA ILE A 171 -0.45 -19.74 -3.15
C ILE A 171 -1.95 -19.60 -2.85
N ASP A 172 -2.57 -20.72 -2.51
CA ASP A 172 -3.95 -20.78 -2.05
C ASP A 172 -4.02 -20.94 -0.53
N ALA A 173 -5.18 -20.62 0.04
CA ALA A 173 -5.48 -20.88 1.43
C ALA A 173 -5.57 -22.38 1.66
N THR A 174 -5.17 -22.85 2.84
CA THR A 174 -5.39 -24.24 3.21
C THR A 174 -6.88 -24.55 3.35
N ASP A 175 -7.26 -25.82 3.20
CA ASP A 175 -8.65 -26.26 3.41
C ASP A 175 -9.15 -26.04 4.85
N ALA A 176 -8.24 -25.81 5.80
CA ALA A 176 -8.55 -25.55 7.20
C ALA A 176 -8.75 -24.05 7.50
N PHE A 177 -8.40 -23.16 6.58
CA PHE A 177 -8.54 -21.72 6.80
C PHE A 177 -10.01 -21.30 6.76
N ASP A 178 -10.45 -20.64 7.83
CA ASP A 178 -11.80 -20.11 7.97
C ASP A 178 -11.76 -18.57 7.95
N PRO A 179 -12.23 -17.93 6.85
CA PRO A 179 -12.19 -16.48 6.70
C PRO A 179 -13.10 -15.75 7.69
N THR A 180 -14.02 -16.44 8.36
CA THR A 180 -14.87 -15.84 9.40
C THR A 180 -14.17 -15.75 10.76
N ARG A 181 -13.06 -16.48 10.93
CA ARG A 181 -12.30 -16.56 12.19
C ARG A 181 -11.02 -15.75 12.19
N THR A 182 -10.55 -15.32 11.01
CA THR A 182 -9.35 -14.47 10.93
C THR A 182 -9.59 -13.11 11.59
N ARG A 183 -8.54 -12.59 12.24
CA ARG A 183 -8.55 -11.23 12.79
C ARG A 183 -7.95 -10.20 11.83
N VAL A 184 -7.59 -10.62 10.62
CA VAL A 184 -7.03 -9.74 9.60
C VAL A 184 -8.15 -9.10 8.80
N THR A 185 -8.27 -7.78 8.92
CA THR A 185 -9.24 -7.00 8.17
C THR A 185 -8.68 -6.68 6.79
N VAL A 186 -9.41 -7.06 5.74
CA VAL A 186 -9.11 -6.62 4.37
C VAL A 186 -9.84 -5.30 4.12
N ILE A 187 -9.08 -4.32 3.65
CA ILE A 187 -9.49 -2.95 3.40
C ILE A 187 -9.26 -2.65 1.92
N THR A 188 -10.27 -2.10 1.25
CA THR A 188 -10.20 -1.69 -0.15
C THR A 188 -10.82 -0.30 -0.31
N PRO A 189 -10.46 0.48 -1.35
CA PRO A 189 -11.29 1.59 -1.80
C PRO A 189 -12.70 1.09 -2.16
N ALA A 190 -13.73 1.89 -1.86
CA ALA A 190 -15.12 1.55 -2.20
C ALA A 190 -15.38 1.64 -3.70
N SER A 191 -14.72 2.58 -4.38
CA SER A 191 -14.78 2.70 -5.83
C SER A 191 -13.74 1.80 -6.49
N SER A 192 -14.18 1.06 -7.50
CA SER A 192 -13.28 0.38 -8.42
C SER A 192 -12.80 1.40 -9.45
N HIS A 193 -11.50 1.59 -9.63
CA HIS A 193 -10.93 2.42 -10.70
C HIS A 193 -9.57 1.88 -11.14
N ILE A 194 -9.07 2.42 -12.26
CA ILE A 194 -7.70 2.17 -12.73
C ILE A 194 -6.78 3.08 -11.94
N GLU A 195 -5.87 2.48 -11.19
CA GLU A 195 -4.90 3.19 -10.36
C GLU A 195 -3.80 3.83 -11.20
N ASN A 196 -3.46 5.08 -10.90
CA ASN A 196 -2.32 5.75 -11.50
C ASN A 196 -1.10 5.72 -10.57
N THR A 197 0.05 5.39 -11.13
CA THR A 197 1.34 5.53 -10.45
C THR A 197 2.09 6.71 -11.04
N LEU A 198 2.47 7.67 -10.20
CA LEU A 198 3.30 8.80 -10.59
C LEU A 198 4.76 8.55 -10.23
N VAL A 199 5.68 9.04 -11.07
CA VAL A 199 7.13 8.97 -10.83
C VAL A 199 7.64 10.36 -10.48
N GLY A 200 8.04 10.52 -9.23
CA GLY A 200 8.65 11.72 -8.71
C GLY A 200 10.18 11.67 -8.69
N SER A 201 10.79 12.83 -8.61
CA SER A 201 12.22 13.04 -8.37
C SER A 201 12.44 13.60 -6.97
N LEU A 202 13.49 13.15 -6.27
CA LEU A 202 13.85 13.75 -4.99
C LEU A 202 14.16 15.26 -5.10
N ARG A 203 14.50 15.75 -6.31
CA ARG A 203 14.75 17.18 -6.55
C ARG A 203 13.51 18.05 -6.38
N GLU A 204 12.32 17.48 -6.50
CA GLU A 204 11.04 18.18 -6.32
C GLU A 204 10.72 18.45 -4.85
N LEU A 205 11.33 17.69 -3.94
CA LEU A 205 11.24 17.92 -2.49
C LEU A 205 12.06 19.16 -2.09
N ALA A 206 11.60 19.92 -1.10
CA ALA A 206 12.35 21.07 -0.60
C ALA A 206 13.73 20.64 -0.03
N PRO A 207 14.75 21.53 0.01
CA PRO A 207 16.07 21.19 0.53
C PRO A 207 16.07 20.62 1.95
N ALA A 208 15.21 21.15 2.83
CA ALA A 208 15.07 20.65 4.20
C ALA A 208 14.55 19.21 4.24
N THR A 209 13.55 18.89 3.41
CA THR A 209 12.97 17.55 3.27
C THR A 209 13.98 16.55 2.76
N ARG A 210 14.76 16.92 1.72
CA ARG A 210 15.84 16.07 1.23
C ARG A 210 16.87 15.77 2.32
N LYS A 211 17.25 16.77 3.11
CA LYS A 211 18.17 16.60 4.24
C LYS A 211 17.59 15.66 5.31
N ALA A 212 16.32 15.83 5.67
CA ALA A 212 15.63 14.97 6.63
C ALA A 212 15.56 13.52 6.13
N LEU A 213 15.20 13.31 4.86
CA LEU A 213 15.20 12.00 4.22
C LEU A 213 16.60 11.39 4.17
N THR A 214 17.64 12.15 3.85
CA THR A 214 19.02 11.62 3.85
C THR A 214 19.45 11.18 5.24
N ALA A 215 19.07 11.92 6.29
CA ALA A 215 19.33 11.52 7.67
C ALA A 215 18.57 10.23 8.02
N ALA A 216 17.26 10.16 7.74
CA ALA A 216 16.46 8.97 7.99
C ALA A 216 16.95 7.75 7.20
N ALA A 217 17.31 7.93 5.92
CA ALA A 217 17.87 6.87 5.08
C ALA A 217 19.17 6.31 5.68
N LYS A 218 20.05 7.18 6.20
CA LYS A 218 21.26 6.76 6.91
C LYS A 218 20.94 5.96 8.17
N ASP A 219 19.98 6.42 8.97
CA ASP A 219 19.56 5.73 10.19
C ASP A 219 18.96 4.34 9.90
N HIS A 220 18.30 4.20 8.75
CA HIS A 220 17.76 2.93 8.25
C HIS A 220 18.75 2.10 7.41
N GLY A 221 19.99 2.58 7.22
CA GLY A 221 21.02 1.86 6.46
C GLY A 221 20.74 1.74 4.95
N VAL A 222 19.96 2.66 4.37
CA VAL A 222 19.58 2.64 2.95
C VAL A 222 20.12 3.85 2.19
N THR A 223 20.37 3.66 0.89
CA THR A 223 20.77 4.75 -0.01
C THR A 223 19.55 5.21 -0.80
N LEU A 224 19.19 6.49 -0.66
CA LEU A 224 18.06 7.08 -1.36
C LEU A 224 18.18 6.93 -2.89
N PRO A 225 17.08 6.57 -3.58
CA PRO A 225 17.06 6.57 -5.04
C PRO A 225 16.96 8.00 -5.58
N LYS A 226 17.22 8.21 -6.88
CA LYS A 226 17.04 9.54 -7.50
C LYS A 226 15.57 9.87 -7.74
N GLN A 227 14.78 8.84 -8.02
CA GLN A 227 13.36 8.89 -8.32
C GLN A 227 12.62 7.89 -7.44
N PHE A 228 11.32 8.09 -7.29
CA PHE A 228 10.42 7.19 -6.57
C PHE A 228 9.08 7.13 -7.30
N ALA A 229 8.39 6.00 -7.18
CA ALA A 229 7.06 5.78 -7.69
C ALA A 229 6.08 5.73 -6.52
N VAL A 230 4.93 6.40 -6.68
CA VAL A 230 3.88 6.46 -5.67
C VAL A 230 2.52 6.40 -6.38
N SER A 231 1.62 5.57 -5.87
CA SER A 231 0.24 5.45 -6.35
C SER A 231 -0.63 6.57 -5.76
N GLU A 232 -1.71 6.95 -6.45
CA GLU A 232 -2.70 7.90 -5.96
C GLU A 232 -3.32 7.42 -4.65
N ILE A 233 -3.70 6.14 -4.55
CA ILE A 233 -4.23 5.55 -3.32
C ILE A 233 -3.22 5.69 -2.17
N LEU A 234 -1.93 5.44 -2.40
CA LEU A 234 -0.91 5.61 -1.35
C LEU A 234 -0.74 7.08 -0.94
N ILE A 235 -0.78 8.01 -1.90
CA ILE A 235 -0.82 9.45 -1.62
C ILE A 235 -2.03 9.77 -0.73
N MET A 236 -3.22 9.34 -1.13
CA MET A 236 -4.47 9.62 -0.42
C MET A 236 -4.47 9.03 0.99
N MET A 237 -3.91 7.82 1.18
CA MET A 237 -3.73 7.22 2.51
C MET A 237 -2.80 8.05 3.40
N ILE A 238 -1.66 8.51 2.86
CA ILE A 238 -0.70 9.35 3.59
C ILE A 238 -1.31 10.70 3.96
N LEU A 239 -2.03 11.32 3.01
CA LEU A 239 -2.70 12.60 3.20
C LEU A 239 -3.96 12.51 4.05
N ARG A 240 -4.44 11.28 4.36
CA ARG A 240 -5.75 11.02 4.98
C ARG A 240 -6.89 11.68 4.20
N ASP A 241 -6.84 11.54 2.89
CA ASP A 241 -7.82 12.13 1.98
C ASP A 241 -9.20 11.46 2.17
N PRO A 242 -10.25 12.21 2.53
CA PRO A 242 -11.60 11.66 2.72
C PRO A 242 -12.21 11.10 1.43
N ASP A 243 -11.72 11.53 0.26
CA ASP A 243 -12.23 11.04 -1.03
C ASP A 243 -11.79 9.59 -1.33
N LEU A 244 -10.88 9.02 -0.53
CA LEU A 244 -10.41 7.64 -0.69
C LEU A 244 -11.54 6.61 -0.44
N GLN A 245 -12.54 6.97 0.37
CA GLN A 245 -13.73 6.17 0.65
C GLN A 245 -13.41 4.69 0.94
N LEU A 246 -12.64 4.42 1.99
CA LEU A 246 -12.25 3.06 2.34
C LEU A 246 -13.45 2.26 2.88
N GLN A 247 -13.47 0.98 2.51
CA GLN A 247 -14.39 -0.02 3.03
C GLN A 247 -13.64 -1.24 3.56
N SER A 248 -14.34 -2.05 4.36
CA SER A 248 -13.84 -3.29 4.92
C SER A 248 -14.98 -4.30 4.97
N GLY A 249 -14.66 -5.59 4.97
CA GLY A 249 -15.64 -6.65 5.20
C GLY A 249 -16.00 -7.54 4.02
N GLY A 250 -15.19 -7.58 2.95
CA GLY A 250 -15.37 -8.55 1.88
C GLY A 250 -16.39 -8.15 0.81
N ASP A 251 -16.90 -6.92 0.84
CA ASP A 251 -17.74 -6.40 -0.24
C ASP A 251 -16.95 -6.46 -1.56
N PHE A 252 -17.45 -7.27 -2.50
CA PHE A 252 -16.87 -7.42 -3.82
C PHE A 252 -17.69 -6.69 -4.88
N THR A 253 -17.06 -6.41 -6.01
CA THR A 253 -17.75 -5.95 -7.22
C THR A 253 -17.53 -6.95 -8.34
N GLU A 254 -18.49 -7.06 -9.23
CA GLU A 254 -18.34 -7.80 -10.49
C GLU A 254 -17.89 -6.89 -11.63
N VAL A 255 -18.17 -5.59 -11.52
CA VAL A 255 -18.01 -4.64 -12.63
C VAL A 255 -16.60 -4.09 -12.63
N LEU A 256 -15.92 -4.27 -13.78
CA LEU A 256 -14.66 -3.58 -14.07
C LEU A 256 -14.95 -2.10 -14.32
N SER A 257 -14.31 -1.25 -13.54
CA SER A 257 -14.28 0.16 -13.86
C SER A 257 -13.22 0.42 -14.92
N LYS A 258 -13.58 1.30 -15.86
CA LYS A 258 -12.67 1.87 -16.85
C LYS A 258 -12.35 3.32 -16.53
N GLU A 259 -12.86 3.82 -15.40
CA GLU A 259 -12.59 5.17 -14.95
C GLU A 259 -11.14 5.26 -14.49
N GLN A 260 -10.49 6.33 -14.90
CA GLN A 260 -9.13 6.67 -14.56
C GLN A 260 -9.12 8.13 -14.13
N THR A 261 -8.41 8.42 -13.05
CA THR A 261 -8.20 9.78 -12.59
C THR A 261 -7.54 10.61 -13.69
N SER A 262 -8.02 11.84 -13.90
CA SER A 262 -7.42 12.73 -14.90
C SER A 262 -5.99 13.11 -14.50
N VAL A 263 -5.11 13.27 -15.49
CA VAL A 263 -3.70 13.66 -15.25
C VAL A 263 -3.58 14.91 -14.38
N ALA A 264 -4.44 15.91 -14.58
CA ALA A 264 -4.43 17.13 -13.78
C ALA A 264 -4.76 16.87 -12.31
N THR A 265 -5.68 15.95 -12.03
CA THR A 265 -6.01 15.52 -10.66
C THR A 265 -4.84 14.75 -10.04
N SER A 266 -4.24 13.83 -10.78
CA SER A 266 -3.06 13.06 -10.37
C SER A 266 -1.89 13.96 -9.97
N GLU A 267 -1.58 14.95 -10.80
CA GLU A 267 -0.51 15.94 -10.55
C GLU A 267 -0.82 16.81 -9.32
N LYS A 268 -2.09 17.18 -9.11
CA LYS A 268 -2.51 17.92 -7.92
C LYS A 268 -2.34 17.09 -6.64
N LEU A 269 -2.71 15.81 -6.67
CA LEU A 269 -2.49 14.87 -5.56
C LEU A 269 -1.01 14.71 -5.26
N PHE A 270 -0.20 14.49 -6.30
CA PHE A 270 1.25 14.36 -6.16
C PHE A 270 1.90 15.63 -5.60
N LYS A 271 1.50 16.81 -6.05
CA LYS A 271 1.95 18.08 -5.46
C LYS A 271 1.58 18.17 -3.99
N SER A 272 0.37 17.76 -3.61
CA SER A 272 -0.10 17.78 -2.22
C SER A 272 0.72 16.83 -1.34
N PHE A 273 1.10 15.67 -1.87
CA PHE A 273 2.03 14.74 -1.23
C PHE A 273 3.41 15.36 -0.99
N VAL A 274 3.99 15.99 -2.01
CA VAL A 274 5.28 16.70 -1.88
C VAL A 274 5.19 17.82 -0.84
N ASP A 275 4.13 18.63 -0.89
CA ASP A 275 3.91 19.72 0.07
C ASP A 275 3.73 19.19 1.50
N HIS A 276 3.06 18.05 1.67
CA HIS A 276 2.91 17.39 2.97
C HIS A 276 4.24 16.91 3.55
N LEU A 277 5.09 16.25 2.76
CA LEU A 277 6.43 15.86 3.19
C LEU A 277 7.28 17.08 3.57
N ASN A 278 7.16 18.17 2.79
CA ASN A 278 7.83 19.43 3.08
C ASN A 278 7.37 20.07 4.39
N TYR A 279 6.06 20.02 4.66
CA TYR A 279 5.48 20.50 5.91
C TYR A 279 6.02 19.73 7.12
N ILE A 280 6.03 18.39 7.07
CA ILE A 280 6.55 17.53 8.15
C ILE A 280 8.02 17.88 8.43
N ALA A 281 8.86 17.92 7.39
CA ALA A 281 10.29 18.24 7.54
C ALA A 281 10.52 19.64 8.14
N ALA A 282 9.75 20.64 7.71
CA ALA A 282 9.86 22.00 8.24
C ALA A 282 9.45 22.10 9.71
N ARG A 283 8.41 21.37 10.11
CA ARG A 283 7.98 21.27 11.52
C ARG A 283 9.08 20.65 12.38
N ASP A 284 9.66 19.54 11.94
CA ASP A 284 10.73 18.85 12.69
C ASP A 284 11.97 19.73 12.86
N GLY A 285 12.34 20.50 11.82
CA GLY A 285 13.45 21.45 11.86
C GLY A 285 13.25 22.57 12.90
N LYS A 286 12.01 23.07 13.07
CA LYS A 286 11.67 24.09 14.07
C LYS A 286 11.73 23.55 15.50
N VAL A 287 11.31 22.30 15.73
CA VAL A 287 11.42 21.65 17.05
C VAL A 287 12.88 21.40 17.42
N GLY A 288 13.71 21.01 16.44
CA GLY A 288 15.15 20.82 16.63
C GLY A 288 15.89 22.11 16.99
N SER A 289 15.57 23.24 16.32
CA SER A 289 16.20 24.52 16.60
C SER A 289 15.81 25.09 17.97
N ALA A 290 14.54 24.96 18.38
CA ALA A 290 14.08 25.40 19.69
C ALA A 290 14.77 24.63 20.84
N ARG A 291 15.00 23.32 20.68
CA ARG A 291 15.75 22.53 21.67
C ARG A 291 17.24 22.86 21.73
N ALA A 292 17.84 23.24 20.61
CA ALA A 292 19.24 23.66 20.55
C ALA A 292 19.46 25.04 21.18
N ALA A 293 18.49 25.95 21.04
CA ALA A 293 18.54 27.29 21.65
C ALA A 293 18.24 27.30 23.16
N ALA A 294 17.68 26.21 23.69
CA ALA A 294 17.38 26.03 25.12
C ALA A 294 18.49 25.29 25.90
N ARG A 295 19.62 25.01 25.25
CA ARG A 295 20.83 24.42 25.86
C ARG A 295 21.94 25.45 25.88
#